data_AF-A0A3D1YJD5-F1
#
_entry.id   AF-A0A3D1YJD5-F1
#
_cell.length_a   1.000
_cell.length_b   1.000
_cell.length_c   1.000
_cell.angle_alpha   90.00
_cell.angle_beta   90.00
_cell.angle_gamma   90.00
#
_symmetry.space_group_name_H-M   'P 1'
#
loop_
_entity.id
_entity.type
_entity.pdbx_description
1 polymer ?
#
loop_
_entity_poly.entity_id
_entity_poly.type
_entity_poly.pdbx_seq_one_letter_code
_entity_poly.pdbx_strand_id
1 'polypeptide(L)'
;MIKVVTLLFKRPDLSAEEFRDYYESHHRLLGEKYLSPHALKYIRRYPILAGDGAETPGFDVMMEVWFDNYYSMEAAMADMSTEAAQHELAEDEEQLFDRERTQSFIVDECESDLDDDDRDELADG
;
A
#
# COMPACT_ATOMS: atom_id res chain seq x y z
N MET A 1 -10.13 10.55 -9.55
CA MET A 1 -9.00 9.61 -9.50
C MET A 1 -9.36 8.52 -8.50
N ILE A 2 -8.95 7.27 -8.71
CA ILE A 2 -9.29 6.17 -7.79
C ILE A 2 -8.02 5.72 -7.09
N LYS A 3 -8.12 5.47 -5.78
CA LYS A 3 -7.02 4.87 -5.03
C LYS A 3 -7.46 3.59 -4.37
N VAL A 4 -6.58 2.60 -4.41
CA VAL A 4 -6.70 1.40 -3.58
C VAL A 4 -5.70 1.54 -2.46
N VAL A 5 -6.19 1.48 -1.21
CA VAL A 5 -5.36 1.46 -0.01
C VAL A 5 -5.48 0.08 0.61
N THR A 6 -4.35 -0.56 0.89
CA THR A 6 -4.31 -1.87 1.54
C THR A 6 -3.43 -1.82 2.78
N LEU A 7 -3.97 -2.29 3.89
CA LEU A 7 -3.22 -2.57 5.11
C LEU A 7 -2.78 -4.03 5.06
N LEU A 8 -1.48 -4.24 4.92
CA LEU A 8 -0.86 -5.56 4.85
C LEU A 8 -0.23 -5.91 6.19
N PHE A 9 -0.41 -7.16 6.58
CA PHE A 9 0.10 -7.73 7.83
C PHE A 9 1.14 -8.77 7.51
N LYS A 10 2.33 -8.68 8.11
CA LYS A 10 3.33 -9.72 7.96
C LYS A 10 2.86 -10.99 8.67
N ARG A 11 3.30 -12.14 8.19
CA ARG A 11 3.15 -13.39 8.93
C ARG A 11 3.72 -13.27 10.35
N PRO A 12 3.10 -13.91 11.36
CA PRO A 12 3.50 -13.76 12.76
C PRO A 12 4.89 -14.34 13.08
N ASP A 13 5.40 -15.26 12.26
CA ASP A 13 6.70 -15.90 12.43
C ASP A 13 7.87 -15.11 11.82
N LEU A 14 7.60 -14.08 11.03
CA LEU A 14 8.63 -13.22 10.44
C LEU A 14 9.00 -12.06 11.37
N SER A 15 10.28 -11.72 11.48
CA SER A 15 10.69 -10.41 11.98
C SER A 15 10.30 -9.29 11.01
N ALA A 16 10.25 -8.05 11.48
CA ALA A 16 9.97 -6.90 10.63
C ALA A 16 11.06 -6.69 9.55
N GLU A 17 12.32 -7.01 9.87
CA GLU A 17 13.45 -6.94 8.95
C GLU A 17 13.32 -7.99 7.84
N GLU A 18 13.15 -9.27 8.20
CA GLU A 18 12.98 -10.36 7.22
C GLU A 18 11.78 -10.10 6.30
N PHE A 19 10.65 -9.65 6.87
CA PHE A 19 9.48 -9.28 6.09
C PHE A 19 9.80 -8.16 5.11
N ARG A 20 10.42 -7.06 5.57
CA ARG A 20 10.71 -5.91 4.71
C ARG A 20 11.72 -6.25 3.61
N ASP A 21 12.74 -7.02 3.94
CA ASP A 21 13.74 -7.47 2.99
C ASP A 21 13.11 -8.30 1.88
N TYR A 22 12.30 -9.31 2.22
CA TYR A 22 11.58 -10.10 1.23
C TYR A 22 10.60 -9.24 0.43
N TYR A 23 9.83 -8.39 1.10
CA TYR A 23 8.81 -7.55 0.47
C TYR A 23 9.42 -6.62 -0.59
N GLU A 24 10.50 -5.90 -0.28
CA GLU A 24 11.10 -4.94 -1.21
C GLU A 24 11.94 -5.60 -2.31
N SER A 25 12.49 -6.80 -2.05
CA SER A 25 13.29 -7.56 -3.02
C SER A 25 12.49 -8.50 -3.93
N HIS A 26 11.26 -8.90 -3.53
CA HIS A 26 10.42 -9.86 -4.26
C HIS A 26 9.00 -9.33 -4.48
N HIS A 27 8.17 -9.26 -3.43
CA HIS A 27 6.73 -8.92 -3.56
C HIS A 27 6.48 -7.59 -4.30
N ARG A 28 7.28 -6.55 -4.02
CA ARG A 28 7.19 -5.27 -4.73
C ARG A 28 7.32 -5.44 -6.23
N LEU A 29 8.29 -6.24 -6.69
CA LEU A 29 8.54 -6.46 -8.12
C LEU A 29 7.35 -7.15 -8.78
N LEU A 30 6.73 -8.09 -8.06
CA LEU A 30 5.50 -8.74 -8.50
C LEU A 30 4.34 -7.74 -8.60
N GLY A 31 4.19 -6.85 -7.62
CA GLY A 31 3.26 -5.73 -7.70
C GLY A 31 3.53 -4.82 -8.92
N GLU A 32 4.78 -4.44 -9.17
CA GLU A 32 5.15 -3.62 -10.33
C GLU A 32 4.83 -4.30 -11.67
N LYS A 33 5.05 -5.62 -11.76
CA LYS A 33 4.71 -6.43 -12.94
C LYS A 33 3.24 -6.28 -13.32
N TYR A 34 2.32 -6.37 -12.36
CA TYR A 34 0.87 -6.30 -12.63
C TYR A 34 0.30 -4.89 -12.64
N LEU A 35 0.89 -3.97 -11.87
CA LEU A 35 0.36 -2.61 -11.72
C LEU A 35 0.89 -1.65 -12.78
N SER A 36 2.13 -1.81 -13.25
CA SER A 36 2.76 -0.86 -14.18
C SER A 36 2.00 -0.58 -15.49
N PRO A 37 1.20 -1.51 -16.07
CA PRO A 37 0.40 -1.20 -17.26
C PRO A 37 -0.80 -0.27 -17.00
N HIS A 38 -1.25 -0.15 -15.75
CA HIS A 38 -2.55 0.42 -15.40
C HIS A 38 -2.50 1.52 -14.33
N ALA A 39 -1.53 1.46 -13.42
CA ALA A 39 -1.41 2.33 -12.27
C ALA A 39 -0.50 3.53 -12.54
N LEU A 40 -0.86 4.67 -11.95
CA LEU A 40 -0.08 5.91 -11.98
C LEU A 40 1.00 5.94 -10.89
N LYS A 41 0.71 5.34 -9.73
CA LYS A 41 1.62 5.27 -8.58
C LYS A 41 1.42 3.96 -7.82
N TYR A 42 2.51 3.45 -7.25
CA TYR A 42 2.53 2.33 -6.33
C TYR A 42 3.43 2.67 -5.14
N ILE A 43 2.81 2.97 -3.99
CA ILE A 43 3.47 3.52 -2.80
C ILE A 43 3.34 2.53 -1.65
N ARG A 44 4.40 2.37 -0.86
CA ARG A 44 4.50 1.41 0.25
C ARG A 44 5.04 2.16 1.46
N ARG A 45 4.19 2.36 2.47
CA ARG A 45 4.51 3.13 3.68
C ARG A 45 4.63 2.16 4.86
N TYR A 46 5.78 2.19 5.52
CA TYR A 46 6.04 1.41 6.72
C TYR A 46 5.77 2.29 7.94
N PRO A 47 4.86 1.90 8.83
CA PRO A 47 4.59 2.70 10.01
C PRO A 47 5.80 2.66 10.96
N ILE A 48 6.19 3.84 11.45
CA ILE A 48 7.34 4.00 12.36
C ILE A 48 6.87 4.11 13.82
N LEU A 49 5.67 4.65 14.04
CA LEU A 49 5.06 4.82 15.36
C LEU A 49 3.53 4.75 15.22
N ALA A 50 2.85 4.11 16.17
CA ALA A 50 1.39 4.16 16.25
C ALA A 50 0.90 5.49 16.84
N GLY A 51 -0.30 5.95 16.45
CA GLY A 51 -0.83 7.24 16.91
C GLY A 51 -1.10 7.33 18.42
N ASP A 52 -1.25 6.18 19.09
CA ASP A 52 -1.37 6.07 20.56
C ASP A 52 -0.01 5.92 21.25
N GLY A 53 1.10 6.00 20.50
CA GLY A 53 2.46 5.81 20.99
C GLY A 53 2.86 4.33 21.15
N ALA A 54 2.02 3.37 20.73
CA ALA A 54 2.41 1.96 20.78
C ALA A 54 3.60 1.67 19.85
N GLU A 55 4.51 0.82 20.31
CA GLU A 55 5.69 0.39 19.56
C GLU A 55 5.34 -0.50 18.37
N THR A 56 4.14 -1.10 18.36
CA THR A 56 3.67 -1.97 17.26
C THR A 56 2.43 -1.35 16.60
N PRO A 57 2.60 -0.75 15.41
CA PRO A 57 1.48 -0.31 14.59
C PRO A 57 0.54 -1.47 14.24
N GLY A 58 -0.74 -1.17 14.05
CA GLY A 58 -1.76 -2.16 13.76
C GLY A 58 -1.73 -2.75 12.34
N PHE A 59 -0.61 -2.62 11.60
CA PHE A 59 -0.31 -3.20 10.28
C PHE A 59 1.19 -3.01 10.00
N ASP A 60 1.74 -3.73 9.01
CA ASP A 60 3.18 -3.69 8.71
C ASP A 60 3.49 -2.86 7.45
N VAL A 61 2.56 -2.80 6.49
CA VAL A 61 2.65 -1.91 5.31
C VAL A 61 1.30 -1.31 5.00
N MET A 62 1.27 0.01 4.81
CA MET A 62 0.18 0.69 4.12
C MET A 62 0.59 0.85 2.65
N MET A 63 0.00 0.02 1.81
CA MET A 63 0.19 0.01 0.38
C MET A 63 -0.89 0.88 -0.27
N GLU A 64 -0.52 1.70 -1.26
CA GLU A 64 -1.44 2.58 -1.95
C GLU A 64 -1.15 2.58 -3.46
N VAL A 65 -2.17 2.32 -4.27
CA VAL A 65 -2.11 2.31 -5.72
C VAL A 65 -3.05 3.37 -6.28
N TRP A 66 -2.55 4.18 -7.21
CA TRP A 66 -3.31 5.27 -7.81
C TRP A 66 -3.69 4.87 -9.23
N PHE A 67 -4.95 5.01 -9.58
CA PHE A 67 -5.49 4.75 -10.91
C PHE A 67 -6.17 6.02 -11.44
N ASP A 68 -6.05 6.25 -12.73
CA ASP A 68 -6.71 7.38 -13.39
C ASP A 68 -8.24 7.32 -13.20
N ASN A 69 -8.80 6.12 -13.39
CA ASN A 69 -10.23 5.85 -13.29
C ASN A 69 -10.51 4.37 -12.95
N TYR A 70 -11.80 4.02 -12.81
CA TYR A 70 -12.25 2.68 -12.44
C TYR A 70 -11.89 1.61 -13.48
N TYR A 71 -11.89 1.95 -14.76
CA TYR A 71 -11.55 0.98 -15.82
C TYR A 71 -10.08 0.57 -15.75
N SER A 72 -9.17 1.48 -15.42
CA SER A 72 -7.76 1.14 -15.20
C SER A 72 -7.58 0.22 -13.99
N MET A 73 -8.31 0.45 -12.90
CA MET A 73 -8.27 -0.42 -11.72
C MET A 73 -8.79 -1.83 -12.06
N GLU A 74 -9.95 -1.93 -12.73
CA GLU A 74 -10.53 -3.20 -13.15
C GLU A 74 -9.62 -3.97 -14.11
N ALA A 75 -8.94 -3.29 -15.03
CA ALA A 75 -7.99 -3.92 -15.94
C ALA A 75 -6.79 -4.52 -15.19
N ALA A 76 -6.26 -3.83 -14.18
CA ALA A 76 -5.23 -4.39 -13.30
C ALA A 76 -5.74 -5.61 -12.53
N MET A 77 -6.95 -5.54 -11.97
CA MET A 77 -7.58 -6.68 -11.29
C MET A 77 -7.81 -7.86 -12.23
N ALA A 78 -8.20 -7.61 -13.47
CA ALA A 78 -8.39 -8.63 -14.48
C ALA A 78 -7.08 -9.36 -14.80
N ASP A 79 -5.99 -8.62 -14.99
CA ASP A 79 -4.66 -9.22 -15.24
C ASP A 79 -4.19 -10.06 -14.04
N MET A 80 -4.41 -9.56 -12.82
CA MET A 80 -4.11 -10.30 -11.58
C MET A 80 -5.04 -11.51 -11.37
N SER A 81 -6.23 -11.54 -11.96
CA SER A 81 -7.23 -12.63 -11.78
C SER A 81 -6.99 -13.85 -12.68
N THR A 82 -6.05 -13.76 -13.63
CA THR A 82 -5.69 -14.91 -14.47
C THR A 82 -5.13 -16.05 -13.62
N GLU A 83 -5.34 -17.30 -14.03
CA GLU A 83 -4.89 -18.47 -13.25
C GLU A 83 -3.38 -18.44 -12.96
N ALA A 84 -2.57 -18.06 -13.95
CA ALA A 84 -1.12 -17.94 -13.78
C ALA A 84 -0.74 -16.83 -12.79
N ALA A 85 -1.40 -15.68 -12.85
CA ALA A 85 -1.15 -14.58 -11.92
C ALA A 85 -1.60 -14.93 -10.50
N GLN A 86 -2.79 -15.53 -10.35
CA GLN A 86 -3.30 -15.98 -9.06
C GLN A 86 -2.36 -17.02 -8.43
N HIS A 87 -1.79 -17.94 -9.20
CA HIS A 87 -0.80 -18.89 -8.69
C HIS A 87 0.48 -18.19 -8.19
N GLU A 88 1.04 -17.29 -8.99
CA GLU A 88 2.28 -16.57 -8.64
C GLU A 88 2.08 -15.67 -7.41
N LEU A 89 0.96 -14.93 -7.35
CA LEU A 89 0.56 -14.12 -6.20
C LEU A 89 0.21 -15.00 -4.99
N ALA A 90 -0.41 -16.16 -5.20
CA ALA A 90 -0.72 -17.13 -4.15
C ALA A 90 0.54 -17.56 -3.39
N GLU A 91 1.55 -17.99 -4.13
CA GLU A 91 2.82 -18.49 -3.61
C GLU A 91 3.63 -17.39 -2.90
N ASP A 92 3.73 -16.21 -3.51
CA ASP A 92 4.50 -15.08 -2.96
C ASP A 92 3.90 -14.56 -1.64
N GLU A 93 2.59 -14.29 -1.62
CA GLU A 93 1.93 -13.79 -0.43
C GLU A 93 1.86 -14.84 0.70
N GLU A 94 1.85 -16.14 0.40
CA GLU A 94 1.93 -17.20 1.43
C GLU A 94 3.28 -17.16 2.17
N GLN A 95 4.35 -16.69 1.53
CA GLN A 95 5.63 -16.50 2.21
C GLN A 95 5.63 -15.29 3.15
N LEU A 96 4.69 -14.35 2.99
CA LEU A 96 4.89 -12.99 3.47
C LEU A 96 3.77 -12.46 4.37
N PHE A 97 2.50 -12.70 4.03
CA PHE A 97 1.37 -12.04 4.66
C PHE A 97 0.48 -12.94 5.52
N ASP A 98 -0.04 -12.36 6.59
CA ASP A 98 -1.27 -12.82 7.24
C ASP A 98 -2.48 -12.31 6.44
N ARG A 99 -2.88 -13.12 5.46
CA ARG A 99 -3.95 -12.79 4.51
C ARG A 99 -5.32 -12.61 5.14
N GLU A 100 -5.59 -13.27 6.27
CA GLU A 100 -6.87 -13.15 6.96
C GLU A 100 -7.05 -11.76 7.59
N ARG A 101 -5.95 -11.09 7.91
CA ARG A 101 -5.95 -9.75 8.49
C ARG A 101 -5.85 -8.64 7.46
N THR A 102 -5.33 -8.92 6.27
CA THR A 102 -5.20 -7.94 5.19
C THR A 102 -6.54 -7.27 4.86
N GLN A 103 -6.53 -5.94 4.79
CA GLN A 103 -7.72 -5.14 4.49
C GLN A 103 -7.45 -4.21 3.32
N SER A 104 -8.34 -4.24 2.32
CA SER A 104 -8.26 -3.39 1.13
C SER A 104 -9.47 -2.48 1.03
N PHE A 105 -9.23 -1.24 0.63
CA PHE A 105 -10.21 -0.18 0.52
C PHE A 105 -10.07 0.51 -0.82
N ILE A 106 -11.18 0.77 -1.49
CA ILE A 106 -11.23 1.75 -2.58
C ILE A 106 -11.64 3.07 -1.94
N VAL A 107 -10.81 4.09 -2.13
CA VAL A 107 -11.02 5.41 -1.50
C VAL A 107 -11.13 6.50 -2.56
N ASP A 108 -11.91 7.51 -2.23
CA ASP A 108 -11.91 8.81 -2.91
C ASP A 108 -10.97 9.76 -2.16
N GLU A 109 -10.39 10.73 -2.87
CA GLU A 109 -9.47 11.71 -2.29
C GLU A 109 -10.14 13.08 -2.20
N CYS A 110 -10.15 13.64 -0.99
CA CYS A 110 -10.53 15.01 -0.73
C CYS A 110 -9.37 15.71 -0.02
N GLU A 111 -8.90 16.82 -0.57
CA GLU A 111 -7.85 17.65 0.02
C GLU A 111 -8.42 19.00 0.47
N SER A 112 -7.82 19.58 1.51
CA SER A 112 -8.11 20.95 1.96
C SER A 112 -6.91 21.83 1.62
N ASP A 113 -7.17 23.08 1.30
CA ASP A 113 -6.13 24.09 1.21
C ASP A 113 -5.64 24.44 2.62
N LEU A 114 -4.36 24.18 2.89
CA LEU A 114 -3.71 24.47 4.17
C LEU A 114 -2.60 25.52 4.02
N ASP A 115 -2.44 26.08 2.82
CA ASP A 115 -1.54 27.20 2.58
C ASP A 115 -2.17 28.43 3.23
N ASP A 116 -1.51 28.90 4.27
CA ASP A 116 -1.94 30.02 5.10
C ASP A 116 -0.87 31.09 4.90
N ASP A 117 -1.08 31.95 3.90
CA ASP A 117 -0.18 33.05 3.52
C ASP A 117 0.14 33.99 4.71
N ASP A 118 -0.61 33.91 5.82
CA ASP A 118 -0.43 34.70 7.04
C ASP A 118 0.51 34.06 8.10
N ARG A 119 1.07 32.86 7.87
CA ARG A 119 1.98 32.21 8.86
C ARG A 119 3.31 32.93 9.05
N ASP A 120 3.69 33.80 8.12
CA ASP A 120 4.91 34.60 8.20
C ASP A 120 4.74 35.89 9.04
N GLU A 121 3.52 36.37 9.32
CA GLU A 121 3.30 37.61 10.10
C GLU A 121 3.38 37.44 11.63
N LEU A 122 3.25 36.20 12.13
CA LEU A 122 3.26 35.92 13.58
C LEU A 122 4.66 35.58 14.14
N ALA A 123 5.70 35.55 13.29
CA ALA A 123 7.07 35.27 13.72
C ALA A 123 7.85 36.52 14.17
N ASP A 124 7.30 37.73 14.00
CA ASP A 124 7.99 39.01 14.25
C ASP A 124 7.25 39.94 15.25
N GLY A 125 6.32 39.40 16.06
CA GLY A 125 5.54 40.13 17.07
C GLY A 125 6.02 39.98 18.52
#